data_AF-A0A942XV28-F1
#
_entry.id   AF-A0A942XV28-F1
#
_cell.length_a   1.000
_cell.length_b   1.000
_cell.length_c   1.000
_cell.angle_alpha   90.00
_cell.angle_beta   90.00
_cell.angle_gamma   90.00
#
_symmetry.space_group_name_H-M   'P 1'
#
loop_
_entity.id
_entity.type
_entity.pdbx_description
1 polymer ?
#
loop_
_entity_poly.entity_id
_entity_poly.type
_entity_poly.pdbx_seq_one_letter_code
_entity_poly.pdbx_strand_id
1 'polypeptide(L)'
;MKKLLDELNAMPGPVWVFGTYAVYQMWFWVADNFNRLAGFRLSPAWTDVAFCIGGFIAAAQPLLFFWLMLRRSRYAVSLVSWYAGLRAVASLIILFSPLYYGVSNLWYMLSAGFSSLMWCVLWFGLLRYMERSAVIAEFFPVEQRKNLWWTALPMIVLILLYGY
;
A
#
# COMPACT_ATOMS: atom_id res chain seq x y z
N MET A 1 -10.30 -4.44 -23.97
CA MET A 1 -11.14 -3.93 -22.85
C MET A 1 -12.07 -4.98 -22.27
N LYS A 2 -12.89 -5.69 -23.07
CA LYS A 2 -13.82 -6.73 -22.55
C LYS A 2 -13.16 -7.73 -21.58
N LYS A 3 -12.05 -8.37 -22.00
CA LYS A 3 -11.28 -9.28 -21.14
C LYS A 3 -10.81 -8.68 -19.80
N LEU A 4 -10.40 -7.42 -19.79
CA LEU A 4 -9.97 -6.74 -18.55
C LEU A 4 -11.17 -6.49 -17.63
N LEU A 5 -12.29 -6.03 -18.19
CA LEU A 5 -13.54 -5.82 -17.46
C LEU A 5 -14.07 -7.13 -16.87
N ASP A 6 -13.97 -8.23 -17.60
CA ASP A 6 -14.37 -9.56 -17.13
C ASP A 6 -13.46 -10.05 -15.99
N GLU A 7 -12.14 -9.84 -16.11
CA GLU A 7 -11.17 -10.14 -15.05
C GLU A 7 -11.40 -9.29 -13.79
N LEU A 8 -11.76 -8.02 -13.96
CA LEU A 8 -12.06 -7.08 -12.89
C LEU A 8 -13.37 -7.47 -12.17
N ASN A 9 -14.44 -7.78 -12.92
CA ASN A 9 -15.73 -8.22 -12.39
C ASN A 9 -15.65 -9.54 -11.62
N ALA A 10 -14.69 -10.41 -11.98
CA ALA A 10 -14.47 -11.67 -11.30
C ALA A 10 -13.73 -11.51 -9.95
N MET A 11 -13.23 -10.33 -9.61
CA MET A 11 -12.45 -10.15 -8.37
C MET A 11 -13.31 -10.10 -7.10
N PRO A 12 -12.80 -10.65 -5.98
CA PRO A 12 -13.47 -10.55 -4.69
C PRO A 12 -13.55 -9.10 -4.17
N GLY A 13 -14.62 -8.75 -3.46
CA GLY A 13 -14.86 -7.40 -2.94
C GLY A 13 -13.69 -6.77 -2.15
N PRO A 14 -13.02 -7.47 -1.22
CA PRO A 14 -11.86 -6.90 -0.52
C PRO A 14 -10.66 -6.58 -1.42
N VAL A 15 -10.53 -7.26 -2.56
CA VAL A 15 -9.48 -6.96 -3.57
C VAL A 15 -9.81 -5.68 -4.32
N TRP A 16 -11.10 -5.41 -4.57
CA TRP A 16 -11.56 -4.15 -5.13
C TRP A 16 -11.26 -2.97 -4.21
N VAL A 17 -11.49 -3.12 -2.90
CA VAL A 17 -11.16 -2.07 -1.92
C VAL A 17 -9.66 -1.77 -1.93
N PHE A 18 -8.82 -2.80 -2.07
CA PHE A 18 -7.38 -2.62 -2.24
C PHE A 18 -7.04 -1.91 -3.57
N GLY A 19 -7.70 -2.27 -4.68
CA GLY A 19 -7.55 -1.58 -5.97
C GLY A 19 -7.96 -0.11 -5.92
N THR A 20 -9.07 0.22 -5.26
CA THR A 20 -9.50 1.63 -5.08
C THR A 20 -8.51 2.40 -4.22
N TYR A 21 -7.98 1.77 -3.17
CA TYR A 21 -6.91 2.37 -2.36
C TYR A 21 -5.65 2.63 -3.20
N ALA A 22 -5.27 1.69 -4.06
CA ALA A 22 -4.09 1.84 -4.93
C ALA A 22 -4.21 3.03 -5.88
N VAL A 23 -5.38 3.19 -6.51
CA VAL A 23 -5.67 4.31 -7.39
C VAL A 23 -5.71 5.62 -6.61
N TYR A 24 -6.36 5.63 -5.44
CA TYR A 24 -6.42 6.79 -4.55
C TYR A 24 -5.03 7.26 -4.15
N GLN A 25 -4.14 6.34 -3.73
CA GLN A 25 -2.78 6.69 -3.31
C GLN A 25 -1.97 7.32 -4.43
N MET A 26 -2.02 6.72 -5.63
CA MET A 26 -1.32 7.28 -6.79
C MET A 26 -1.86 8.66 -7.15
N TRP A 27 -3.18 8.83 -7.14
CA TRP A 27 -3.81 10.12 -7.43
C TRP A 27 -3.49 11.18 -6.39
N PHE A 28 -3.55 10.83 -5.11
CA PHE A 28 -3.22 11.71 -3.99
C PHE A 28 -1.78 12.20 -4.10
N TRP A 29 -0.83 11.30 -4.37
CA TRP A 29 0.57 11.67 -4.57
C TRP A 29 0.74 12.64 -5.76
N VAL A 30 0.09 12.35 -6.89
CA VAL A 30 0.14 13.23 -8.08
C VAL A 30 -0.46 14.60 -7.78
N ALA A 31 -1.58 14.67 -7.07
CA ALA A 31 -2.23 15.93 -6.72
C ALA A 31 -1.36 16.78 -5.78
N ASP A 32 -0.78 16.17 -4.75
CA ASP A 32 0.10 16.85 -3.79
C ASP A 32 1.39 17.36 -4.46
N ASN A 33 1.91 16.62 -5.43
CA ASN A 33 3.12 16.97 -6.17
C ASN A 33 2.82 17.69 -7.50
N PHE A 34 1.56 18.00 -7.81
CA PHE A 34 1.17 18.61 -9.09
C PHE A 34 1.89 19.92 -9.34
N ASN A 35 1.97 20.79 -8.33
CA ASN A 35 2.68 22.08 -8.44
C ASN A 35 4.20 21.90 -8.64
N ARG A 36 4.79 20.83 -8.10
CA ARG A 36 6.20 20.48 -8.32
C ARG A 36 6.43 19.95 -9.74
N LEU A 37 5.49 19.15 -10.24
CA LEU A 37 5.52 18.54 -11.58
C LEU A 37 5.19 19.55 -12.70
N ALA A 38 4.25 20.46 -12.49
CA ALA A 38 3.77 21.42 -13.49
C ALA A 38 4.58 22.73 -13.53
N GLY A 39 5.38 23.02 -12.50
CA GLY A 39 5.89 24.38 -12.23
C GLY A 39 7.39 24.61 -12.32
N PHE A 40 8.21 23.72 -12.88
CA PHE A 40 9.68 23.88 -12.93
C PHE A 40 10.33 24.15 -11.54
N ARG A 41 9.70 23.70 -10.45
CA ARG A 41 10.10 23.95 -9.05
C ARG A 41 10.84 22.78 -8.39
N LEU A 42 11.30 21.81 -9.16
CA LEU A 42 12.32 20.92 -8.65
C LEU A 42 13.56 21.78 -8.42
N SER A 43 13.95 21.96 -7.15
CA SER A 43 15.28 22.49 -6.86
C SER A 43 16.29 21.69 -7.70
N PRO A 44 17.35 22.31 -8.25
CA PRO A 44 18.39 21.58 -8.99
C PRO A 44 19.10 20.53 -8.11
N ALA A 45 18.84 20.52 -6.81
CA ALA A 45 19.27 19.50 -5.89
C ALA A 45 18.72 18.13 -6.34
N TRP A 46 19.63 17.26 -6.78
CA TRP A 46 19.36 15.87 -7.15
C TRP A 46 18.54 15.09 -6.09
N THR A 47 18.60 15.51 -4.83
CA THR A 47 17.80 14.96 -3.74
C THR A 47 16.30 15.14 -3.96
N ASP A 48 15.83 16.30 -4.41
CA ASP A 48 14.39 16.57 -4.58
C ASP A 48 13.79 15.75 -5.72
N VAL A 49 14.56 15.56 -6.79
CA VAL A 49 14.22 14.67 -7.90
C VAL A 49 14.15 13.22 -7.41
N ALA A 50 15.14 12.78 -6.63
CA ALA A 50 15.17 11.43 -6.07
C ALA A 50 13.99 11.17 -5.11
N PHE A 51 13.64 12.15 -4.26
CA PHE A 51 12.47 12.07 -3.38
C PHE A 51 11.16 12.02 -4.16
N CYS A 52 11.02 12.80 -5.23
CA CYS A 52 9.82 12.74 -6.08
C CYS A 52 9.69 11.39 -6.79
N ILE A 53 10.77 10.86 -7.36
CA ILE A 53 10.75 9.55 -8.03
C ILE A 53 10.44 8.44 -7.01
N GLY A 54 11.10 8.45 -5.84
CA GLY A 54 10.86 7.46 -4.80
C GLY A 54 9.43 7.50 -4.26
N GLY A 55 8.88 8.69 -4.05
CA GLY A 55 7.48 8.86 -3.64
C GLY A 55 6.49 8.34 -4.68
N PHE A 56 6.74 8.60 -5.97
CA PHE A 56 5.92 8.06 -7.05
C PHE A 56 5.95 6.53 -7.08
N ILE A 57 7.14 5.93 -6.94
CA ILE A 57 7.30 4.47 -6.92
C ILE A 57 6.54 3.87 -5.72
N ALA A 58 6.63 4.50 -4.55
CA ALA A 58 5.91 4.06 -3.36
C ALA A 58 4.38 4.16 -3.53
N ALA A 59 3.88 5.22 -4.17
CA ALA A 59 2.47 5.42 -4.45
C ALA A 59 1.93 4.49 -5.55
N ALA A 60 2.75 4.15 -6.55
CA ALA A 60 2.39 3.23 -7.64
C ALA A 60 2.49 1.75 -7.25
N GLN A 61 3.23 1.43 -6.18
CA GLN A 61 3.41 0.07 -5.67
C GLN A 61 2.11 -0.73 -5.46
N PRO A 62 1.09 -0.22 -4.75
CA PRO A 62 -0.17 -0.95 -4.57
C PRO A 62 -0.90 -1.17 -5.90
N LEU A 63 -0.73 -0.28 -6.90
CA LEU A 63 -1.33 -0.44 -8.22
C LEU A 63 -0.67 -1.58 -9.00
N LEU A 64 0.66 -1.69 -8.91
CA LEU A 64 1.41 -2.80 -9.49
C LEU A 64 0.97 -4.14 -8.88
N PHE A 65 0.74 -4.20 -7.56
CA PHE A 65 0.28 -5.42 -6.92
C PHE A 65 -1.15 -5.78 -7.31
N PHE A 66 -2.05 -4.79 -7.39
CA PHE A 66 -3.40 -4.99 -7.89
C PHE A 66 -3.40 -5.49 -9.33
N TRP A 67 -2.54 -4.94 -10.19
CA TRP A 67 -2.35 -5.40 -11.55
C TRP A 67 -1.83 -6.85 -11.64
N LEU A 68 -0.92 -7.24 -10.76
CA LEU A 68 -0.45 -8.63 -10.67
C LEU A 68 -1.56 -9.57 -10.22
N MET A 69 -2.48 -9.12 -9.37
CA MET A 69 -3.69 -9.86 -9.02
C MET A 69 -4.63 -10.01 -10.21
N LEU A 70 -4.83 -8.96 -11.02
CA LEU A 70 -5.64 -9.03 -12.25
C LEU A 70 -5.08 -10.08 -13.21
N ARG A 71 -3.76 -10.09 -13.38
CA ARG A 71 -3.06 -11.08 -14.21
C ARG A 71 -2.96 -12.47 -13.59
N ARG A 72 -3.56 -12.71 -12.42
CA ARG A 72 -3.49 -13.96 -11.66
C ARG A 72 -2.07 -14.50 -11.49
N SER A 73 -1.11 -13.59 -11.26
CA SER A 73 0.30 -13.97 -11.12
C SER A 73 0.51 -14.80 -9.86
N ARG A 74 1.39 -15.80 -9.96
CA ARG A 74 1.77 -16.73 -8.88
C ARG A 74 2.34 -16.04 -7.62
N TYR A 75 2.84 -14.82 -7.79
CA TYR A 75 3.47 -14.02 -6.72
C TYR A 75 2.52 -12.97 -6.12
N ALA A 76 1.37 -12.71 -6.76
CA ALA A 76 0.53 -11.56 -6.43
C ALA A 76 0.02 -11.59 -4.98
N VAL A 77 -0.48 -12.75 -4.53
CA VAL A 77 -0.99 -12.91 -3.16
C VAL A 77 0.13 -12.73 -2.14
N SER A 78 1.31 -13.31 -2.38
CA SER A 78 2.46 -13.18 -1.47
C SER A 78 2.92 -11.73 -1.34
N LEU A 79 3.00 -10.98 -2.45
CA LEU A 79 3.40 -9.57 -2.45
C LEU A 79 2.39 -8.68 -1.72
N VAL A 80 1.09 -8.89 -1.96
CA VAL A 80 0.04 -8.13 -1.28
C VAL A 80 -0.01 -8.45 0.21
N SER A 81 0.17 -9.72 0.60
CA SER A 81 0.27 -10.10 2.02
C SER A 81 1.48 -9.43 2.69
N TRP A 82 2.66 -9.42 2.04
CA TRP A 82 3.83 -8.71 2.57
C TRP A 82 3.56 -7.21 2.71
N TYR A 83 3.01 -6.58 1.68
CA TYR A 83 2.68 -5.16 1.73
C TYR A 83 1.68 -4.82 2.84
N ALA A 84 0.60 -5.61 2.96
CA ALA A 84 -0.41 -5.44 3.99
C ALA A 84 0.18 -5.66 5.40
N GLY A 85 1.01 -6.68 5.57
CA GLY A 85 1.68 -6.95 6.85
C GLY A 85 2.63 -5.82 7.26
N LEU A 86 3.46 -5.35 6.32
CA LEU A 86 4.37 -4.24 6.57
C LEU A 86 3.63 -2.93 6.86
N ARG A 87 2.54 -2.64 6.14
CA ARG A 87 1.68 -1.48 6.41
C ARG A 87 0.97 -1.58 7.75
N ALA A 88 0.53 -2.77 8.17
CA ALA A 88 -0.05 -3.00 9.49
C ALA A 88 0.99 -2.74 10.59
N VAL A 89 2.21 -3.28 10.45
CA VAL A 89 3.32 -3.05 11.40
C VAL A 89 3.69 -1.56 11.46
N ALA A 90 3.80 -0.89 10.31
CA ALA A 90 4.06 0.55 10.26
C ALA A 90 2.94 1.34 10.98
N SER A 91 1.68 1.01 10.72
CA SER A 91 0.53 1.65 11.39
C SER A 91 0.55 1.42 12.90
N LEU A 92 0.98 0.23 13.34
CA LEU A 92 1.14 -0.10 14.75
C LEU A 92 2.29 0.71 15.39
N ILE A 93 3.43 0.86 14.73
CA ILE A 93 4.54 1.68 15.23
C ILE A 93 4.08 3.14 15.37
N ILE A 94 3.38 3.67 14.36
CA ILE A 94 2.87 5.05 14.36
C ILE A 94 1.85 5.25 15.48
N LEU A 95 0.99 4.27 15.77
CA LEU A 95 0.03 4.33 16.87
C LEU A 95 0.72 4.63 18.22
N PHE A 96 1.93 4.11 18.44
CA PHE A 96 2.69 4.33 19.67
C PHE A 96 3.62 5.55 19.61
N SER A 97 3.85 6.15 18.43
CA SER A 97 4.72 7.32 18.28
C SER A 97 4.36 8.53 19.17
N PRO A 98 3.08 8.85 19.46
CA PRO A 98 2.74 9.95 20.35
C PRO A 98 3.24 9.77 21.79
N LEU A 99 3.41 8.52 22.25
CA LEU A 99 3.91 8.22 23.59
C LEU A 99 5.40 8.54 23.74
N TYR A 100 6.15 8.50 22.64
CA TYR A 100 7.59 8.76 22.61
C TYR A 100 7.93 10.23 22.36
N TYR A 101 7.21 10.89 21.45
CA TYR A 101 7.54 12.25 21.03
C TYR A 101 6.89 13.34 21.88
N GLY A 102 6.00 12.99 22.81
CA GLY A 102 5.33 13.94 23.70
C GLY A 102 4.41 14.90 22.93
N VAL A 103 3.12 14.57 22.86
CA VAL A 103 2.16 15.42 22.13
C VAL A 103 1.50 16.40 23.09
N SER A 104 1.61 17.69 22.78
CA SER A 104 1.01 18.78 23.58
C SER A 104 -0.52 18.85 23.47
N ASN A 105 -1.10 18.29 22.40
CA ASN A 105 -2.53 18.31 22.10
C ASN A 105 -3.16 16.92 22.19
N LEU A 106 -3.96 16.69 23.24
CA LEU A 106 -4.69 15.44 23.45
C LEU A 106 -5.59 15.08 22.26
N TRP A 107 -6.26 16.06 21.65
CA TRP A 107 -7.14 15.83 20.50
C TRP A 107 -6.38 15.31 19.26
N TYR A 108 -5.20 15.88 18.99
CA TYR A 108 -4.35 15.42 17.89
C TYR A 108 -3.85 13.99 18.15
N MET A 109 -3.45 13.69 19.39
CA MET A 109 -3.05 12.34 19.79
C MET A 109 -4.18 11.32 19.60
N LEU A 110 -5.41 11.64 20.02
CA LEU A 110 -6.56 10.76 19.88
C LEU A 110 -6.94 10.55 18.40
N SER A 111 -6.95 11.62 17.60
CA SER A 111 -7.27 11.55 16.17
C SER A 111 -6.22 10.74 15.39
N ALA A 112 -4.93 11.01 15.62
CA ALA A 112 -3.83 10.28 15.00
C ALA A 112 -3.86 8.81 15.44
N GLY A 113 -4.03 8.54 16.74
CA GLY A 113 -4.12 7.18 17.26
C GLY A 113 -5.31 6.40 16.70
N PHE A 114 -6.49 7.01 16.63
CA PHE A 114 -7.68 6.37 16.04
C PHE A 114 -7.49 6.08 14.55
N SER A 115 -6.94 7.04 13.79
CA SER A 115 -6.63 6.86 12.37
C SER A 115 -5.63 5.73 12.17
N SER A 116 -4.51 5.71 12.90
CA SER A 116 -3.50 4.64 12.82
C SER A 116 -4.07 3.28 13.22
N LEU A 117 -4.95 3.22 14.22
CA LEU A 117 -5.61 1.99 14.63
C LEU A 117 -6.57 1.49 13.55
N MET A 118 -7.38 2.37 12.95
CA MET A 118 -8.25 2.01 11.82
C MET A 118 -7.44 1.46 10.67
N TRP A 119 -6.36 2.13 10.26
CA TRP A 119 -5.47 1.64 9.21
C TRP A 119 -4.85 0.29 9.56
N CYS A 120 -4.39 0.11 10.80
CA CYS A 120 -3.85 -1.15 11.27
C CYS A 120 -4.87 -2.29 11.16
N VAL A 121 -6.11 -2.07 11.62
CA VAL A 121 -7.21 -3.05 11.56
C VAL A 121 -7.54 -3.38 10.11
N LEU A 122 -7.61 -2.39 9.23
CA LEU A 122 -7.87 -2.59 7.80
C LEU A 122 -6.78 -3.44 7.13
N TRP A 123 -5.51 -3.10 7.36
CA TRP A 123 -4.37 -3.84 6.79
C TRP A 123 -4.26 -5.26 7.34
N PHE A 124 -4.51 -5.44 8.64
CA PHE A 124 -4.54 -6.76 9.26
C PHE A 124 -5.72 -7.59 8.75
N GLY A 125 -6.89 -6.98 8.59
CA GLY A 125 -8.06 -7.62 8.01
C GLY A 125 -7.80 -8.09 6.57
N LEU A 126 -7.16 -7.25 5.75
CA LEU A 126 -6.75 -7.61 4.40
C LEU A 126 -5.75 -8.77 4.40
N LEU A 127 -4.73 -8.74 5.27
CA LEU A 127 -3.76 -9.82 5.40
C LEU A 127 -4.44 -11.15 5.77
N ARG A 128 -5.32 -11.12 6.78
CA ARG A 128 -6.10 -12.29 7.18
C ARG A 128 -7.00 -12.81 6.06
N TYR A 129 -7.60 -11.91 5.30
CA TYR A 129 -8.40 -12.28 4.13
C TYR A 129 -7.55 -13.01 3.08
N MET A 130 -6.36 -12.48 2.75
CA MET A 130 -5.44 -13.09 1.77
C MET A 130 -4.92 -14.47 2.20
N GLU A 131 -4.71 -14.68 3.51
CA GLU A 131 -4.22 -15.94 4.06
C GLU A 131 -5.32 -17.02 4.19
N ARG A 132 -6.53 -16.65 4.64
CA ARG A 132 -7.57 -17.61 5.04
C ARG A 132 -8.76 -17.72 4.11
N SER A 133 -8.94 -16.82 3.15
CA SER A 133 -10.12 -16.84 2.29
C SER A 133 -10.10 -17.99 1.30
N ALA A 134 -11.11 -18.88 1.41
CA ALA A 134 -11.35 -19.95 0.44
C ALA A 134 -11.59 -19.39 -0.98
N VAL A 135 -12.22 -18.22 -1.08
CA VAL A 135 -12.44 -17.52 -2.36
C VAL A 135 -11.10 -17.16 -3.02
N ILE A 136 -10.12 -16.68 -2.24
CA ILE A 136 -8.78 -16.39 -2.79
C ILE A 136 -8.05 -17.69 -3.16
N ALA A 137 -8.26 -18.77 -2.41
CA ALA A 137 -7.69 -20.07 -2.74
C ALA A 137 -8.20 -20.61 -4.10
N GLU A 138 -9.45 -20.33 -4.45
CA GLU A 138 -10.04 -20.68 -5.75
C GLU A 138 -9.43 -19.87 -6.91
N PHE A 139 -9.25 -18.56 -6.74
CA PHE A 139 -8.62 -17.71 -7.76
C PHE A 139 -7.10 -17.88 -7.86
N PHE A 140 -6.45 -18.24 -6.76
CA PHE A 140 -5.00 -18.40 -6.63
C PHE A 140 -4.69 -19.69 -5.87
N PRO A 141 -4.56 -20.84 -6.55
CA PRO A 141 -4.33 -22.13 -5.90
C PRO A 141 -3.03 -22.12 -5.09
N VAL A 142 -3.11 -22.62 -3.85
CA VAL A 142 -2.03 -22.56 -2.85
C VAL A 142 -0.75 -23.21 -3.37
N GLU A 143 -0.86 -24.31 -4.10
CA GLU A 143 0.26 -25.05 -4.71
C GLU A 143 1.05 -24.24 -5.74
N GLN A 144 0.42 -23.24 -6.36
CA GLN A 144 1.06 -22.39 -7.37
C GLN A 144 1.60 -21.08 -6.78
N ARG A 145 1.33 -20.80 -5.50
CA ARG A 145 1.80 -19.58 -4.83
C ARG A 145 3.29 -19.72 -4.53
N LYS A 146 4.07 -18.72 -4.94
CA LYS A 146 5.49 -18.63 -4.61
C LYS A 146 5.74 -17.44 -3.70
N ASN A 147 6.52 -17.66 -2.64
CA ASN A 147 6.91 -16.61 -1.71
C ASN A 147 8.18 -15.91 -2.21
N LEU A 148 8.16 -14.58 -2.28
CA LEU A 148 9.32 -13.75 -2.63
C LEU A 148 9.72 -12.87 -1.44
N TRP A 149 10.24 -13.50 -0.39
CA TRP A 149 10.67 -12.79 0.83
C TRP A 149 11.70 -11.67 0.57
N TRP A 150 12.58 -11.83 -0.44
CA TRP A 150 13.55 -10.81 -0.84
C TRP A 150 12.91 -9.49 -1.29
N THR A 151 11.65 -9.52 -1.76
CA THR A 151 10.93 -8.30 -2.15
C THR A 151 10.42 -7.51 -0.95
N ALA A 152 10.43 -8.08 0.26
CA ALA A 152 10.07 -7.34 1.46
C ALA A 152 11.07 -6.20 1.76
N LEU A 153 12.36 -6.39 1.45
CA LEU A 153 13.41 -5.39 1.71
C LEU A 153 13.15 -4.04 1.00
N PRO A 154 12.99 -3.97 -0.33
CA PRO A 154 12.69 -2.70 -0.99
C PRO A 154 11.34 -2.13 -0.55
N MET A 155 10.36 -2.97 -0.23
CA MET A 155 9.06 -2.49 0.29
C MET A 155 9.18 -1.84 1.66
N ILE A 156 9.98 -2.41 2.57
CA ILE A 156 10.25 -1.83 3.89
C ILE A 156 10.87 -0.45 3.71
N VAL A 157 11.89 -0.33 2.85
CA VAL A 157 12.57 0.94 2.59
C VAL A 157 11.58 1.99 2.06
N LEU A 158 10.75 1.62 1.08
CA LEU A 158 9.77 2.54 0.51
C LEU A 158 8.67 2.94 1.51
N ILE A 159 8.20 2.01 2.35
CA ILE A 159 7.22 2.31 3.40
C ILE A 159 7.83 3.19 4.49
N LEU A 160 9.09 2.99 4.87
CA LEU A 160 9.73 3.81 5.88
C LEU A 160 10.05 5.22 5.38
N LEU A 161 10.47 5.34 4.12
CA LEU A 161 10.85 6.64 3.54
C LEU A 161 9.64 7.45 3.04
N TYR A 162 8.59 6.80 2.55
CA TYR A 162 7.47 7.45 1.85
C TYR A 162 6.09 6.98 2.34
N GLY A 163 6.03 6.27 3.47
CA GLY A 163 4.80 5.69 3.98
C GLY A 163 3.84 6.67 4.66
N TYR A 164 4.15 7.96 4.65
CA TYR A 164 3.40 9.04 5.29
C TYR A 164 2.64 9.87 4.27
#